data_AF-A0AAU9RWY5-F1
#
_entry.id   AF-A0AAU9RWY5-F1
#
_cell.length_a   1.000
_cell.length_b   1.000
_cell.length_c   1.000
_cell.angle_alpha   90.00
_cell.angle_beta   90.00
_cell.angle_gamma   90.00
#
_symmetry.space_group_name_H-M   'P 1'
#
loop_
_entity.id
_entity.type
_entity.pdbx_description
1 polymer ?
#
loop_
_entity_poly.entity_id
_entity_poly.type
_entity_poly.pdbx_seq_one_letter_code
_entity_poly.pdbx_strand_id
1 'polypeptide(L)'
;EAFLLSEFDKAMRLFKLLSILLSLCCGYVVGKECTNIPTQLSSHTFRYELLTSNNDTWKQEMFSHYHLIPTDDSAWSNLLPRKMLKEEDEHKWSMMYRKLKSSDEFNQQGGFLKEVLLQDVRLDPGSKHGQAQQTNLEYLLMLNVDSLVWSFRKTAGLPTPGEPYKGWEDPNCELRGHFVGHYMSASAQMWASTNNYTLQRKMSAVVSALSECQNKMGTGYLSAFPSEQFDRFEAIKPVWAPYYTIHKILAGLLDQHILANNKQALRMATWMVDYFYNRVQNVIAEYSIERHWLSLNEETGGMNDILYRLYTVTKNPKHLLIAHLFDKPCFLGVLAMKADDISGFHANTHIPIVIGSQMRYEITGESLYRVSDSNLYQHQYQLHPSGNSK
;
A
#
# COMPACT_ATOMS: atom_id res chain seq x y z
N GLU A 1 10.62 -41.33 -55.92
CA GLU A 1 11.16 -41.30 -54.54
C GLU A 1 12.21 -40.22 -54.31
N ALA A 2 13.25 -40.07 -55.15
CA ALA A 2 14.28 -39.04 -54.99
C ALA A 2 13.78 -37.57 -54.99
N PHE A 3 12.70 -37.27 -55.72
CA PHE A 3 12.10 -35.92 -55.77
C PHE A 3 11.39 -35.53 -54.46
N LEU A 4 10.73 -36.49 -53.79
CA LEU A 4 10.02 -36.24 -52.53
C LEU A 4 10.97 -36.00 -51.36
N LEU A 5 12.12 -36.69 -51.36
CA LEU A 5 13.19 -36.46 -50.36
C LEU A 5 13.82 -35.06 -50.50
N SER A 6 13.97 -34.55 -51.73
CA SER A 6 14.50 -33.21 -51.98
C SER A 6 13.57 -32.09 -51.49
N GLU A 7 12.27 -32.23 -51.71
CA GLU A 7 11.29 -31.25 -51.26
C GLU A 7 11.08 -31.29 -49.73
N PHE A 8 11.18 -32.47 -49.10
CA PHE A 8 11.12 -32.60 -47.65
C PHE A 8 12.31 -31.93 -46.95
N ASP A 9 13.51 -32.05 -47.53
CA ASP A 9 14.72 -31.47 -46.95
C ASP A 9 14.76 -29.93 -47.13
N LYS A 10 14.19 -29.40 -48.22
CA LYS A 10 13.94 -27.96 -48.38
C LYS A 10 12.94 -27.43 -47.36
N ALA A 11 11.83 -28.14 -47.14
CA ALA A 11 10.81 -27.77 -46.16
C ALA A 11 11.38 -27.75 -44.73
N MET A 12 12.22 -28.72 -44.37
CA MET A 12 12.90 -28.76 -43.07
C MET A 12 13.90 -27.61 -42.88
N ARG A 13 14.64 -27.24 -43.93
CA ARG A 13 15.55 -26.09 -43.88
C ARG A 13 14.77 -24.77 -43.74
N LEU A 14 13.64 -24.65 -44.44
CA LEU A 14 12.76 -23.50 -44.32
C LEU A 14 12.16 -23.39 -42.91
N PHE A 15 11.75 -24.52 -42.32
CA PHE A 15 11.24 -24.59 -40.94
C PHE A 15 12.31 -24.24 -39.90
N LYS A 16 13.55 -24.71 -40.08
CA LYS A 16 14.68 -24.32 -39.22
C LYS A 16 15.01 -22.83 -39.35
N LEU A 17 15.01 -22.29 -40.56
CA LEU A 17 15.20 -20.85 -40.79
C LEU A 17 14.09 -20.02 -40.15
N LEU A 18 12.83 -20.41 -40.30
CA LEU A 18 11.68 -19.75 -39.66
C LEU A 18 11.74 -19.86 -38.12
N SER A 19 12.22 -20.97 -37.58
CA SER A 19 12.37 -21.17 -36.13
C SER A 19 13.49 -20.29 -35.56
N ILE A 20 14.61 -20.15 -36.29
CA ILE A 20 15.72 -19.26 -35.95
C ILE A 20 15.29 -17.79 -36.11
N LEU A 21 14.51 -17.46 -37.14
CA LEU A 21 13.95 -16.13 -37.32
C LEU A 21 12.93 -15.79 -36.22
N LEU A 22 12.08 -16.75 -35.81
CA LEU A 22 11.18 -16.58 -34.67
C LEU A 22 11.96 -16.42 -33.35
N SER A 23 13.07 -17.14 -33.16
CA SER A 23 13.91 -16.94 -31.95
C SER A 23 14.66 -15.62 -31.97
N LEU A 24 14.96 -15.05 -33.14
CA LEU A 24 15.54 -13.72 -33.31
C LEU A 24 14.49 -12.59 -33.24
N CYS A 25 13.23 -12.86 -33.61
CA CYS A 25 12.09 -11.95 -33.49
C CYS A 25 11.39 -12.02 -32.12
N CYS A 26 11.63 -13.07 -31.33
CA CYS A 26 11.50 -13.02 -29.87
C CYS A 26 12.62 -12.13 -29.35
N GLY A 27 12.47 -10.82 -29.59
CA GLY A 27 13.27 -9.82 -28.88
C GLY A 27 13.28 -10.21 -27.41
N TYR A 28 14.47 -10.22 -26.82
CA TYR A 28 14.63 -10.32 -25.38
C TYR A 28 13.54 -9.49 -24.73
N VAL A 29 12.57 -10.16 -24.10
CA VAL A 29 11.66 -9.48 -23.18
C VAL A 29 12.57 -9.13 -22.01
N VAL A 30 13.25 -7.99 -22.12
CA VAL A 30 13.92 -7.37 -20.99
C VAL A 30 12.76 -6.98 -20.08
N GLY A 31 12.46 -7.84 -19.12
CA GLY A 31 11.52 -7.54 -18.05
C GLY A 31 11.97 -6.24 -17.42
N LYS A 32 11.17 -5.19 -17.58
CA LYS A 32 11.54 -3.88 -17.06
C LYS A 32 11.56 -3.95 -15.55
N GLU A 33 12.68 -3.50 -15.00
CA GLU A 33 13.02 -3.61 -13.60
C GLU A 33 12.05 -2.74 -12.78
N CYS A 34 11.24 -3.39 -11.95
CA CYS A 34 10.52 -2.72 -10.88
C CYS A 34 11.58 -2.34 -9.84
N THR A 35 11.99 -1.07 -9.75
CA THR A 35 13.07 -0.68 -8.84
C THR A 35 12.56 0.20 -7.71
N ASN A 36 13.09 -0.04 -6.51
CA ASN A 36 13.05 0.91 -5.39
C ASN A 36 14.40 1.65 -5.28
N ILE A 37 15.07 1.92 -6.41
CA ILE A 37 16.41 2.55 -6.40
C ILE A 37 16.25 4.05 -6.08
N PRO A 38 17.03 4.59 -5.12
CA PRO A 38 18.06 3.93 -4.31
C PRO A 38 17.48 3.08 -3.17
N THR A 39 17.93 1.83 -3.04
CA THR A 39 17.47 0.90 -2.00
C THR A 39 17.72 1.44 -0.59
N GLN A 40 18.76 2.25 -0.37
CA GLN A 40 19.03 2.85 0.94
C GLN A 40 17.92 3.83 1.39
N LEU A 41 17.25 4.53 0.45
CA LEU A 41 16.18 5.48 0.76
C LEU A 41 14.86 4.81 1.17
N SER A 42 14.79 3.48 1.05
CA SER A 42 13.67 2.69 1.58
C SER A 42 13.73 2.53 3.11
N SER A 43 14.93 2.63 3.71
CA SER A 43 15.08 2.55 5.17
C SER A 43 14.64 3.85 5.82
N HIS A 44 13.61 3.78 6.65
CA HIS A 44 13.12 4.94 7.39
C HIS A 44 14.18 5.55 8.32
N THR A 45 15.03 4.71 8.94
CA THR A 45 16.11 5.20 9.82
C THR A 45 17.15 5.98 9.02
N PHE A 46 17.63 5.40 7.92
CA PHE A 46 18.59 6.08 7.05
C PHE A 46 18.03 7.39 6.50
N ARG A 47 16.76 7.38 6.07
CA ARG A 47 16.11 8.59 5.54
C ARG A 47 15.93 9.67 6.59
N TYR A 48 15.63 9.30 7.83
CA TYR A 48 15.60 10.25 8.94
C TYR A 48 16.97 10.91 9.17
N GLU A 49 18.04 10.10 9.22
CA GLU A 49 19.41 10.59 9.39
C GLU A 49 19.82 11.51 8.24
N LEU A 50 19.50 11.13 7.00
CA LEU A 50 19.76 11.93 5.80
C LEU A 50 19.04 13.28 5.87
N LEU A 51 17.74 13.28 6.18
CA LEU A 51 16.93 14.51 6.21
C LEU A 51 17.31 15.45 7.36
N THR A 52 17.70 14.90 8.50
CA THR A 52 18.11 15.67 9.69
C THR A 52 19.58 16.11 9.66
N SER A 53 20.39 15.57 8.75
CA SER A 53 21.80 15.95 8.59
C SER A 53 21.96 17.41 8.14
N ASN A 54 23.05 18.07 8.55
CA ASN A 54 23.45 19.39 8.06
C ASN A 54 24.32 19.32 6.79
N ASN A 55 24.57 18.11 6.26
CA ASN A 55 25.40 17.91 5.07
C ASN A 55 24.57 17.99 3.78
N ASP A 56 24.45 19.19 3.22
CA ASP A 56 23.65 19.43 2.00
C ASP A 56 24.22 18.72 0.77
N THR A 57 25.54 18.55 0.68
CA THR A 57 26.17 17.79 -0.41
C THR A 57 25.73 16.34 -0.40
N TRP A 58 25.69 15.72 0.79
CA TRP A 58 25.24 14.33 0.93
C TRP A 58 23.76 14.17 0.58
N LYS A 59 22.90 15.12 0.99
CA LYS A 59 21.49 15.15 0.56
C LYS A 59 21.37 15.24 -0.95
N GLN A 60 22.08 16.18 -1.57
CA GLN A 60 22.05 16.38 -3.02
C GLN A 60 22.52 15.13 -3.77
N GLU A 61 23.61 14.51 -3.33
CA GLU A 61 24.13 13.27 -3.92
C GLU A 61 23.09 12.16 -3.84
N MET A 62 22.53 11.89 -2.65
CA MET A 62 21.54 10.82 -2.47
C MET A 62 20.25 11.08 -3.26
N PHE A 63 19.76 12.33 -3.32
CA PHE A 63 18.55 12.66 -4.06
C PHE A 63 18.78 12.88 -5.56
N SER A 64 20.02 13.03 -6.04
CA SER A 64 20.33 13.11 -7.47
C SER A 64 20.01 11.81 -8.22
N HIS A 65 20.08 10.68 -7.50
CA HIS A 65 19.78 9.34 -8.02
C HIS A 65 18.31 8.94 -7.88
N TYR A 66 17.47 9.81 -7.31
CA TYR A 66 16.05 9.54 -7.04
C TYR A 66 15.22 9.30 -8.32
N HIS A 67 15.77 9.61 -9.50
CA HIS A 67 15.12 9.44 -10.80
C HIS A 67 15.85 8.50 -11.76
N LEU A 68 16.93 7.82 -11.35
CA LEU A 68 17.69 6.95 -12.24
C LEU A 68 17.01 5.58 -12.39
N ILE A 69 15.86 5.58 -13.06
CA ILE A 69 15.44 4.47 -13.92
C ILE A 69 16.03 4.78 -15.30
N PRO A 70 16.57 3.81 -16.07
CA PRO A 70 17.03 4.07 -17.42
C PRO A 70 15.91 4.75 -18.22
N THR A 71 16.16 6.00 -18.63
CA THR A 71 15.29 6.77 -19.49
C THR A 71 15.28 6.13 -20.86
N ASP A 72 14.34 5.22 -21.06
CA ASP A 72 13.93 4.81 -22.39
C ASP A 72 12.41 4.95 -22.52
N ASP A 73 11.97 6.20 -22.63
CA ASP A 73 10.59 6.59 -22.96
C ASP A 73 10.13 5.90 -24.28
N SER A 74 11.07 5.47 -25.12
CA SER A 74 10.79 4.76 -26.37
C SER A 74 10.43 3.27 -26.17
N ALA A 75 10.89 2.64 -25.09
CA ALA A 75 10.65 1.23 -24.83
C ALA A 75 9.23 0.95 -24.29
N TRP A 76 8.55 1.93 -23.68
CA TRP A 76 7.18 1.77 -23.18
C TRP A 76 6.13 2.06 -24.26
N SER A 77 6.45 2.98 -25.18
CA SER A 77 5.62 3.41 -26.30
C SER A 77 5.25 2.30 -27.31
N ASN A 78 5.97 1.17 -27.27
CA ASN A 78 5.90 0.08 -28.26
C ASN A 78 5.41 -1.25 -27.69
N LEU A 79 5.18 -1.37 -26.37
CA LEU A 79 4.81 -2.64 -25.72
C LEU A 79 3.35 -2.74 -25.27
N LEU A 80 2.54 -1.69 -25.46
CA LEU A 80 1.11 -1.75 -25.22
C LEU A 80 0.36 -0.96 -26.32
N PRO A 81 -0.83 -1.42 -26.77
CA PRO A 81 -1.57 -0.75 -27.82
C PRO A 81 -1.85 0.71 -27.43
N ARG A 82 -1.32 1.65 -28.23
CA ARG A 82 -1.59 3.08 -28.08
C ARG A 82 -3.09 3.35 -28.25
N LYS A 83 -3.83 3.36 -27.13
CA LYS A 83 -5.12 4.01 -26.86
C LYS A 83 -5.70 3.46 -25.55
N MET A 84 -5.28 3.99 -24.41
CA MET A 84 -5.83 3.61 -23.10
C MET A 84 -6.50 4.81 -22.44
N LEU A 85 -7.75 4.99 -22.85
CA LEU A 85 -8.92 5.48 -22.12
C LEU A 85 -10.05 5.47 -23.17
N LYS A 86 -10.62 4.29 -23.41
CA LYS A 86 -11.85 4.12 -24.19
C LYS A 86 -12.78 3.17 -23.44
N GLU A 87 -14.07 3.27 -23.77
CA GLU A 87 -15.23 2.49 -23.30
C GLU A 87 -14.99 0.98 -23.05
N GLU A 88 -13.93 0.39 -23.61
CA GLU A 88 -13.50 -0.99 -23.39
C GLU A 88 -12.97 -1.29 -21.98
N ASP A 89 -12.26 -0.38 -21.32
CA ASP A 89 -11.82 -0.58 -19.94
C ASP A 89 -13.00 -0.37 -18.98
N GLU A 90 -13.83 0.64 -19.22
CA GLU A 90 -15.12 0.76 -18.55
C GLU A 90 -16.01 -0.48 -18.80
N HIS A 91 -15.89 -1.13 -19.96
CA HIS A 91 -16.56 -2.41 -20.24
C HIS A 91 -15.93 -3.58 -19.47
N LYS A 92 -14.60 -3.72 -19.40
CA LYS A 92 -13.96 -4.76 -18.58
C LYS A 92 -14.27 -4.57 -17.10
N TRP A 93 -14.26 -3.33 -16.61
CA TRP A 93 -14.63 -2.98 -15.25
C TRP A 93 -16.12 -3.18 -14.99
N SER A 94 -17.00 -2.76 -15.90
CA SER A 94 -18.43 -3.03 -15.77
C SER A 94 -18.74 -4.50 -15.92
N MET A 95 -17.93 -5.30 -16.63
CA MET A 95 -18.03 -6.76 -16.67
C MET A 95 -17.53 -7.41 -15.39
N MET A 96 -16.41 -6.97 -14.80
CA MET A 96 -15.94 -7.44 -13.49
C MET A 96 -16.94 -7.05 -12.40
N TYR A 97 -17.44 -5.82 -12.43
CA TYR A 97 -18.46 -5.32 -11.52
C TYR A 97 -19.81 -6.03 -11.73
N ARG A 98 -20.24 -6.25 -12.97
CA ARG A 98 -21.42 -7.08 -13.27
C ARG A 98 -21.20 -8.50 -12.79
N LYS A 99 -20.01 -9.07 -12.93
CA LYS A 99 -19.67 -10.40 -12.42
C LYS A 99 -19.77 -10.43 -10.90
N LEU A 100 -19.21 -9.43 -10.19
CA LEU A 100 -19.30 -9.25 -8.74
C LEU A 100 -20.74 -9.03 -8.24
N LYS A 101 -21.58 -8.35 -9.03
CA LYS A 101 -22.98 -8.04 -8.71
C LYS A 101 -23.96 -9.16 -9.11
N SER A 102 -23.69 -9.88 -10.20
CA SER A 102 -24.45 -11.06 -10.62
C SER A 102 -24.12 -12.27 -9.74
N SER A 103 -22.96 -12.25 -9.11
CA SER A 103 -22.55 -13.19 -8.09
C SER A 103 -22.99 -12.77 -6.69
N ASP A 104 -24.24 -12.35 -6.51
CA ASP A 104 -24.92 -12.52 -5.22
C ASP A 104 -24.98 -14.01 -4.82
N GLU A 105 -24.62 -14.92 -5.75
CA GLU A 105 -24.33 -16.35 -5.56
C GLU A 105 -22.82 -16.70 -5.50
N PHE A 106 -21.88 -15.76 -5.31
CA PHE A 106 -20.63 -16.15 -4.63
C PHE A 106 -20.98 -16.33 -3.16
N ASN A 107 -21.66 -17.46 -2.90
CA ASN A 107 -21.61 -18.15 -1.64
C ASN A 107 -20.17 -18.01 -1.18
N GLN A 108 -20.00 -17.29 -0.07
CA GLN A 108 -18.77 -17.37 0.69
C GLN A 108 -18.41 -18.87 0.67
N GLN A 109 -17.32 -19.24 0.01
CA GLN A 109 -16.48 -20.24 0.65
C GLN A 109 -16.10 -19.55 1.96
N GLY A 110 -17.01 -19.61 2.93
CA GLY A 110 -16.76 -19.18 4.28
C GLY A 110 -15.49 -19.89 4.60
N GLY A 111 -14.43 -19.11 4.84
CA GLY A 111 -13.09 -19.63 5.03
C GLY A 111 -13.22 -20.87 5.88
N PHE A 112 -12.63 -21.98 5.41
CA PHE A 112 -12.64 -23.23 6.16
C PHE A 112 -12.29 -22.98 7.65
N LEU A 113 -11.49 -21.94 7.89
CA LEU A 113 -11.24 -21.32 9.18
C LEU A 113 -11.93 -19.95 9.29
N LYS A 114 -12.48 -19.66 10.47
CA LYS A 114 -12.99 -18.34 10.86
C LYS A 114 -12.09 -17.75 11.95
N GLU A 115 -11.79 -16.48 11.84
CA GLU A 115 -11.07 -15.73 12.88
C GLU A 115 -11.92 -15.69 14.17
N VAL A 116 -11.26 -15.82 15.32
CA VAL A 116 -11.88 -15.66 16.65
C VAL A 116 -11.73 -14.21 17.08
N LEU A 117 -12.80 -13.61 17.59
CA LEU A 117 -12.78 -12.22 18.02
C LEU A 117 -11.81 -12.03 19.19
N LEU A 118 -11.06 -10.93 19.21
CA LEU A 118 -10.19 -10.55 20.35
C LEU A 118 -10.98 -10.48 21.67
N GLN A 119 -12.26 -10.11 21.60
CA GLN A 119 -13.14 -10.03 22.77
C GLN A 119 -13.46 -11.42 23.36
N ASP A 120 -13.32 -12.49 22.58
CA ASP A 120 -13.61 -13.87 22.98
C ASP A 120 -12.37 -14.62 23.51
N VAL A 121 -11.19 -13.99 23.44
CA VAL A 121 -9.92 -14.58 23.91
C VAL A 121 -9.34 -13.75 25.04
N ARG A 122 -9.03 -14.39 26.18
CA ARG A 122 -8.31 -13.77 27.29
C ARG A 122 -6.98 -14.47 27.50
N LEU A 123 -5.92 -13.66 27.54
CA LEU A 123 -4.60 -14.14 27.86
C LEU A 123 -4.49 -14.33 29.37
N ASP A 124 -3.83 -15.42 29.78
CA ASP A 124 -3.43 -15.59 31.17
C ASP A 124 -2.47 -14.45 31.57
N PRO A 125 -2.79 -13.61 32.57
CA PRO A 125 -1.94 -12.51 33.01
C PRO A 125 -0.53 -12.95 33.44
N GLY A 126 -0.38 -14.19 33.94
CA GLY A 126 0.90 -14.75 34.35
C GLY A 126 1.78 -15.19 33.18
N SER A 127 1.21 -15.38 32.00
CA SER A 127 1.95 -15.82 30.80
C SER A 127 2.81 -14.71 30.21
N LYS A 128 3.84 -15.08 29.42
CA LYS A 128 4.66 -14.12 28.66
C LYS A 128 3.83 -13.20 27.76
N HIS A 129 2.71 -13.68 27.22
CA HIS A 129 1.83 -12.90 26.36
C HIS A 129 0.94 -11.94 27.16
N GLY A 130 0.47 -12.36 28.34
CA GLY A 130 -0.25 -11.49 29.27
C GLY A 130 0.62 -10.34 29.77
N GLN A 131 1.87 -10.63 30.14
CA GLN A 131 2.85 -9.61 30.53
C GLN A 131 3.14 -8.63 29.37
N ALA A 132 3.36 -9.13 28.15
CA ALA A 132 3.56 -8.28 26.98
C ALA A 132 2.34 -7.39 26.66
N GLN A 133 1.12 -7.93 26.79
CA GLN A 133 -0.12 -7.17 26.63
C GLN A 133 -0.20 -6.04 27.67
N GLN A 134 0.08 -6.33 28.94
CA GLN A 134 0.05 -5.36 30.02
C GLN A 134 1.08 -4.24 29.82
N THR A 135 2.33 -4.57 29.48
CA THR A 135 3.38 -3.59 29.18
C THR A 135 2.97 -2.68 28.02
N ASN A 136 2.38 -3.23 26.96
CA ASN A 136 1.90 -2.45 25.83
C ASN A 136 0.71 -1.54 26.23
N LEU A 137 -0.21 -2.03 27.06
CA LEU A 137 -1.31 -1.22 27.59
C LEU A 137 -0.79 -0.01 28.38
N GLU A 138 0.19 -0.21 29.25
CA GLU A 138 0.84 0.86 30.01
C GLU A 138 1.50 1.90 29.10
N TYR A 139 2.19 1.44 28.05
CA TYR A 139 2.79 2.32 27.04
C TYR A 139 1.72 3.15 26.32
N LEU A 140 0.62 2.53 25.86
CA LEU A 140 -0.49 3.24 25.19
C LEU A 140 -1.18 4.27 26.10
N LEU A 141 -1.27 3.99 27.40
CA LEU A 141 -1.84 4.90 28.39
C LEU A 141 -0.91 6.09 28.70
N MET A 142 0.40 5.91 28.56
CA MET A 142 1.41 6.95 28.79
C MET A 142 1.36 8.09 27.75
N LEU A 143 1.00 7.79 26.49
CA LEU A 143 1.09 8.75 25.37
C LEU A 143 0.09 9.90 25.49
N ASN A 144 0.48 11.17 25.42
CA ASN A 144 -0.44 12.29 25.60
C ASN A 144 -1.31 12.54 24.34
N VAL A 145 -2.61 12.74 24.50
CA VAL A 145 -3.55 12.96 23.38
C VAL A 145 -3.21 14.22 22.59
N ASP A 146 -2.96 15.33 23.28
CA ASP A 146 -2.63 16.60 22.63
C ASP A 146 -1.30 16.52 21.86
N SER A 147 -0.30 15.84 22.43
CA SER A 147 0.98 15.56 21.74
C SER A 147 0.81 14.67 20.51
N LEU A 148 -0.05 13.64 20.58
CA LEU A 148 -0.36 12.78 19.43
C LEU A 148 -0.95 13.60 18.28
N VAL A 149 -1.94 14.45 18.55
CA VAL A 149 -2.64 15.20 17.49
C VAL A 149 -2.01 16.55 17.16
N TRP A 150 -0.87 16.89 17.77
CA TRP A 150 -0.26 18.21 17.68
C TRP A 150 -0.02 18.66 16.23
N SER A 151 0.64 17.81 15.43
CA SER A 151 1.00 18.12 14.04
C SER A 151 -0.22 18.16 13.10
N PHE A 152 -1.27 17.41 13.42
CA PHE A 152 -2.56 17.48 12.70
C PHE A 152 -3.25 18.82 12.96
N ARG A 153 -3.32 19.25 14.23
CA ARG A 153 -3.87 20.56 14.61
C ARG A 153 -3.09 21.69 13.99
N LYS A 154 -1.75 21.61 14.01
CA LYS A 154 -0.87 22.59 13.38
C LYS A 154 -1.17 22.73 11.89
N THR A 155 -1.27 21.60 11.19
CA THR A 155 -1.59 21.55 9.75
C THR A 155 -2.98 22.12 9.44
N ALA A 156 -3.97 21.85 10.31
CA ALA A 156 -5.32 22.39 10.16
C ALA A 156 -5.48 23.86 10.61
N GLY A 157 -4.41 24.51 11.10
CA GLY A 157 -4.48 25.86 11.64
C GLY A 157 -5.29 25.98 12.94
N LEU A 158 -5.34 24.91 13.74
CA LEU A 158 -5.98 24.87 15.05
C LEU A 158 -4.96 25.13 16.18
N PRO A 159 -5.40 25.54 17.39
CA PRO A 159 -4.54 25.63 18.55
C PRO A 159 -3.87 24.29 18.86
N THR A 160 -2.60 24.32 19.23
CA THR A 160 -1.76 23.12 19.46
C THR A 160 -1.33 23.04 20.93
N PRO A 161 -2.21 22.64 21.87
CA PRO A 161 -1.82 22.43 23.26
C PRO A 161 -0.77 21.30 23.37
N GLY A 162 0.08 21.37 24.39
CA GLY A 162 1.16 20.42 24.59
C GLY A 162 2.32 20.59 23.62
N GLU A 163 3.24 19.62 23.65
CA GLU A 163 4.44 19.58 22.81
C GLU A 163 4.35 18.43 21.80
N PRO A 164 4.85 18.60 20.57
CA PRO A 164 4.90 17.51 19.60
C PRO A 164 5.88 16.42 20.03
N TYR A 165 5.61 15.19 19.62
CA TYR A 165 6.60 14.13 19.69
C TYR A 165 7.78 14.42 18.75
N LYS A 166 8.95 13.86 19.07
CA LYS A 166 10.19 14.01 18.31
C LYS A 166 10.45 12.79 17.43
N GLY A 167 11.66 12.67 16.89
CA GLY A 167 12.01 11.56 16.01
C GLY A 167 11.24 11.66 14.71
N TRP A 168 10.64 10.56 14.26
CA TRP A 168 9.89 10.57 13.01
C TRP A 168 8.56 11.33 13.10
N GLU A 169 8.11 11.68 14.30
CA GLU A 169 6.94 12.53 14.55
C GLU A 169 7.31 14.03 14.73
N ASP A 170 8.59 14.39 14.62
CA ASP A 170 9.03 15.79 14.69
C ASP A 170 8.22 16.65 13.69
N PRO A 171 7.80 17.88 14.04
CA PRO A 171 7.01 18.74 13.15
C PRO A 171 7.63 19.00 11.78
N ASN A 172 8.95 18.87 11.65
CA ASN A 172 9.66 19.06 10.39
C ASN A 172 9.92 17.74 9.64
N CYS A 173 9.66 16.58 10.27
CA CYS A 173 9.83 15.27 9.64
C CYS A 173 8.70 14.99 8.64
N GLU A 174 9.04 14.57 7.42
CA GLU A 174 8.05 14.30 6.38
C GLU A 174 7.14 13.09 6.70
N LEU A 175 7.61 12.13 7.50
CA LEU A 175 6.86 10.92 7.86
C LEU A 175 5.82 11.13 8.99
N ARG A 176 5.83 12.28 9.67
CA ARG A 176 5.01 12.55 10.86
C ARG A 176 3.52 12.23 10.66
N GLY A 177 2.85 11.83 11.72
CA GLY A 177 1.46 11.38 11.73
C GLY A 177 1.29 9.87 11.53
N HIS A 178 2.31 9.17 11.03
CA HIS A 178 2.25 7.72 10.83
C HIS A 178 2.09 6.97 12.16
N PHE A 179 2.74 7.46 13.23
CA PHE A 179 2.66 6.88 14.57
C PHE A 179 1.25 6.99 15.14
N VAL A 180 0.54 8.08 14.87
CA VAL A 180 -0.82 8.30 15.35
C VAL A 180 -1.79 7.32 14.69
N GLY A 181 -1.59 7.01 13.41
CA GLY A 181 -2.30 5.92 12.72
C GLY A 181 -2.11 4.57 13.44
N HIS A 182 -0.86 4.20 13.72
CA HIS A 182 -0.54 3.00 14.48
C HIS A 182 -1.13 3.00 15.90
N TYR A 183 -1.10 4.14 16.59
CA TYR A 183 -1.71 4.29 17.92
C TYR A 183 -3.21 4.00 17.89
N MET A 184 -3.93 4.47 16.86
CA MET A 184 -5.36 4.18 16.71
C MET A 184 -5.62 2.68 16.52
N SER A 185 -4.88 1.98 15.67
CA SER A 185 -5.01 0.52 15.53
C SER A 185 -4.68 -0.21 16.83
N ALA A 186 -3.53 0.11 17.45
CA ALA A 186 -3.06 -0.54 18.66
C ALA A 186 -4.02 -0.34 19.84
N SER A 187 -4.56 0.86 20.00
CA SER A 187 -5.53 1.14 21.07
C SER A 187 -6.87 0.46 20.86
N ALA A 188 -7.35 0.34 19.61
CA ALA A 188 -8.57 -0.41 19.30
C ALA A 188 -8.41 -1.91 19.60
N GLN A 189 -7.30 -2.51 19.18
CA GLN A 189 -6.98 -3.93 19.45
C GLN A 189 -6.80 -4.21 20.94
N MET A 190 -6.09 -3.31 21.65
CA MET A 190 -5.89 -3.42 23.09
C MET A 190 -7.20 -3.28 23.85
N TRP A 191 -8.05 -2.32 23.48
CA TRP A 191 -9.38 -2.18 24.08
C TRP A 191 -10.24 -3.42 23.83
N ALA A 192 -10.27 -3.95 22.61
CA ALA A 192 -11.02 -5.17 22.29
C ALA A 192 -10.53 -6.40 23.09
N SER A 193 -9.24 -6.45 23.41
CA SER A 193 -8.64 -7.55 24.19
C SER A 193 -8.87 -7.43 25.70
N THR A 194 -8.99 -6.21 26.23
CA THR A 194 -8.90 -5.96 27.69
C THR A 194 -10.12 -5.26 28.28
N ASN A 195 -11.00 -4.68 27.45
CA ASN A 195 -12.08 -3.79 27.87
C ASN A 195 -11.64 -2.62 28.77
N ASN A 196 -10.41 -2.12 28.60
CA ASN A 196 -9.91 -1.01 29.42
C ASN A 196 -10.61 0.32 29.08
N TYR A 197 -11.52 0.77 29.95
CA TYR A 197 -12.30 2.01 29.75
C TYR A 197 -11.46 3.28 29.73
N THR A 198 -10.31 3.33 30.43
CA THR A 198 -9.43 4.49 30.38
C THR A 198 -8.80 4.65 29.00
N LEU A 199 -8.35 3.54 28.40
CA LEU A 199 -7.85 3.52 27.03
C LEU A 199 -8.96 3.87 26.03
N GLN A 200 -10.19 3.36 26.24
CA GLN A 200 -11.34 3.68 25.38
C GLN A 200 -11.60 5.19 25.30
N ARG A 201 -11.59 5.89 26.44
CA ARG A 201 -11.77 7.35 26.48
C ARG A 201 -10.64 8.06 25.72
N LYS A 202 -9.41 7.60 25.89
CA LYS A 202 -8.22 8.19 25.30
C LYS A 202 -8.17 8.02 23.78
N MET A 203 -8.42 6.80 23.26
CA MET A 203 -8.49 6.55 21.82
C MET A 203 -9.66 7.32 21.15
N SER A 204 -10.81 7.42 21.84
CA SER A 204 -11.95 8.21 21.35
C SER A 204 -11.63 9.71 21.30
N ALA A 205 -10.87 10.22 22.26
CA ALA A 205 -10.41 11.60 22.27
C ALA A 205 -9.45 11.91 21.11
N VAL A 206 -8.55 10.97 20.76
CA VAL A 206 -7.70 11.10 19.57
C VAL A 206 -8.55 11.18 18.30
N VAL A 207 -9.49 10.24 18.09
CA VAL A 207 -10.38 10.27 16.92
C VAL A 207 -11.19 11.57 16.85
N SER A 208 -11.70 12.05 18.00
CA SER A 208 -12.46 13.30 18.07
C SER A 208 -11.60 14.51 17.66
N ALA A 209 -10.39 14.63 18.19
CA ALA A 209 -9.49 15.73 17.84
C ALA A 209 -9.02 15.68 16.38
N LEU A 210 -8.79 14.48 15.82
CA LEU A 210 -8.51 14.31 14.39
C LEU A 210 -9.72 14.70 13.53
N SER A 211 -10.95 14.39 13.98
CA SER A 211 -12.19 14.80 13.31
C SER A 211 -12.32 16.32 13.26
N GLU A 212 -12.00 17.02 14.35
CA GLU A 212 -11.97 18.49 14.37
C GLU A 212 -10.98 19.05 13.33
N CYS A 213 -9.80 18.44 13.20
CA CYS A 213 -8.81 18.81 12.19
C CYS A 213 -9.36 18.61 10.77
N GLN A 214 -9.92 17.43 10.47
CA GLN A 214 -10.49 17.13 9.15
C GLN A 214 -11.66 18.07 8.81
N ASN A 215 -12.53 18.35 9.78
CA ASN A 215 -13.64 19.29 9.61
C ASN A 215 -13.15 20.71 9.34
N LYS A 216 -12.10 21.16 10.05
CA LYS A 216 -11.50 22.49 9.83
C LYS A 216 -10.89 22.62 8.44
N MET A 217 -10.28 21.56 7.92
CA MET A 217 -9.78 21.50 6.55
C MET A 217 -10.92 21.54 5.52
N GLY A 218 -12.05 20.91 5.81
CA GLY A 218 -13.30 21.03 5.03
C GLY A 218 -13.31 20.30 3.69
N THR A 219 -12.23 19.61 3.32
CA THR A 219 -12.07 18.93 2.02
C THR A 219 -12.14 17.41 2.11
N GLY A 220 -12.16 16.85 3.32
CA GLY A 220 -11.95 15.42 3.57
C GLY A 220 -10.49 15.05 3.81
N TYR A 221 -9.56 15.96 3.56
CA TYR A 221 -8.15 15.76 3.84
C TYR A 221 -7.86 15.65 5.34
N LEU A 222 -7.04 14.67 5.71
CA LEU A 222 -6.50 14.51 7.05
C LEU A 222 -5.07 13.95 6.98
N SER A 223 -4.10 14.74 7.44
CA SER A 223 -2.71 14.33 7.63
C SER A 223 -2.04 15.27 8.65
N ALA A 224 -0.89 14.88 9.17
CA ALA A 224 -0.03 15.70 10.01
C ALA A 224 0.89 16.64 9.20
N PHE A 225 0.79 16.62 7.87
CA PHE A 225 1.54 17.46 6.95
C PHE A 225 0.63 18.07 5.87
N PRO A 226 1.08 19.13 5.15
CA PRO A 226 0.31 19.74 4.07
C PRO A 226 0.13 18.82 2.86
N SER A 227 -0.93 19.04 2.07
CA SER A 227 -1.21 18.25 0.85
C SER A 227 -0.12 18.32 -0.21
N GLU A 228 0.76 19.33 -0.15
CA GLU A 228 1.90 19.51 -1.05
C GLU A 228 2.84 18.30 -1.13
N GLN A 229 2.96 17.51 -0.05
CA GLN A 229 3.76 16.28 -0.10
C GLN A 229 3.22 15.27 -1.13
N PHE A 230 1.90 15.24 -1.35
CA PHE A 230 1.32 14.42 -2.41
C PHE A 230 1.56 15.03 -3.79
N ASP A 231 1.64 16.37 -3.90
CA ASP A 231 1.99 17.02 -5.17
C ASP A 231 3.40 16.61 -5.58
N ARG A 232 4.35 16.55 -4.62
CA ARG A 232 5.71 16.01 -4.85
C ARG A 232 5.70 14.52 -5.21
N PHE A 233 4.93 13.70 -4.49
CA PHE A 233 4.85 12.27 -4.74
C PHE A 233 4.37 11.99 -6.18
N GLU A 234 3.29 12.63 -6.59
CA GLU A 234 2.66 12.45 -7.91
C GLU A 234 3.50 13.10 -9.03
N ALA A 235 4.22 14.17 -8.70
CA ALA A 235 5.26 14.75 -9.54
C ALA A 235 6.56 13.92 -9.58
N ILE A 236 6.64 12.78 -8.87
CA ILE A 236 7.83 11.94 -8.74
C ILE A 236 9.02 12.82 -8.38
N LYS A 237 8.87 13.60 -7.32
CA LYS A 237 9.93 14.39 -6.70
C LYS A 237 10.26 13.75 -5.35
N PRO A 238 11.49 13.94 -4.83
CA PRO A 238 11.84 13.45 -3.50
C PRO A 238 10.77 13.83 -2.49
N VAL A 239 10.18 12.87 -1.77
CA VAL A 239 9.27 13.09 -0.63
C VAL A 239 9.11 11.79 0.15
N TRP A 240 9.07 11.86 1.47
CA TRP A 240 9.08 10.64 2.29
C TRP A 240 7.70 10.03 2.50
N ALA A 241 7.41 8.96 1.75
CA ALA A 241 6.33 7.99 1.97
C ALA A 241 4.97 8.58 2.44
N PRO A 242 4.41 9.62 1.78
CA PRO A 242 3.18 10.26 2.26
C PRO A 242 1.97 9.32 2.21
N TYR A 243 1.85 8.44 1.19
CA TYR A 243 0.78 7.44 1.12
C TYR A 243 0.93 6.32 2.17
N TYR A 244 2.16 5.96 2.58
CA TYR A 244 2.36 5.06 3.73
C TYR A 244 1.75 5.63 5.01
N THR A 245 1.89 6.93 5.24
CA THR A 245 1.32 7.62 6.40
C THR A 245 -0.21 7.60 6.34
N ILE A 246 -0.79 7.88 5.16
CA ILE A 246 -2.24 7.78 4.96
C ILE A 246 -2.76 6.38 5.20
N HIS A 247 -2.04 5.35 4.73
CA HIS A 247 -2.39 3.97 5.03
C HIS A 247 -2.50 3.75 6.55
N LYS A 248 -1.55 4.22 7.37
CA LYS A 248 -1.65 4.03 8.84
C LYS A 248 -2.84 4.75 9.44
N ILE A 249 -3.13 5.96 8.98
CA ILE A 249 -4.28 6.74 9.48
C ILE A 249 -5.58 6.04 9.10
N LEU A 250 -5.73 5.59 7.84
CA LEU A 250 -6.91 4.85 7.38
C LEU A 250 -7.08 3.52 8.13
N ALA A 251 -5.99 2.77 8.32
CA ALA A 251 -6.01 1.52 9.08
C ALA A 251 -6.46 1.75 10.52
N GLY A 252 -5.88 2.76 11.17
CA GLY A 252 -6.28 3.18 12.51
C GLY A 252 -7.76 3.55 12.61
N LEU A 253 -8.27 4.37 11.69
CA LEU A 253 -9.69 4.76 11.69
C LEU A 253 -10.62 3.59 11.42
N LEU A 254 -10.25 2.68 10.50
CA LEU A 254 -11.06 1.50 10.21
C LEU A 254 -11.06 0.53 11.39
N ASP A 255 -9.93 0.32 12.06
CA ASP A 255 -9.84 -0.56 13.23
C ASP A 255 -10.64 0.01 14.42
N GLN A 256 -10.65 1.33 14.61
CA GLN A 256 -11.52 2.00 15.58
C GLN A 256 -13.00 1.74 15.31
N HIS A 257 -13.39 1.64 14.03
CA HIS A 257 -14.76 1.29 13.66
C HIS A 257 -15.04 -0.21 13.85
N ILE A 258 -14.22 -1.09 13.29
CA ILE A 258 -14.45 -2.54 13.29
C ILE A 258 -14.43 -3.10 14.72
N LEU A 259 -13.43 -2.70 15.51
CA LEU A 259 -13.23 -3.27 16.83
C LEU A 259 -14.09 -2.58 17.88
N ALA A 260 -14.21 -1.25 17.82
CA ALA A 260 -14.86 -0.44 18.88
C ALA A 260 -16.16 0.26 18.45
N ASN A 261 -16.70 -0.07 17.26
CA ASN A 261 -17.95 0.49 16.72
C ASN A 261 -17.94 2.04 16.64
N ASN A 262 -16.78 2.65 16.45
CA ASN A 262 -16.66 4.10 16.31
C ASN A 262 -17.16 4.55 14.94
N LYS A 263 -18.44 4.97 14.87
CA LYS A 263 -19.07 5.46 13.63
C LYS A 263 -18.46 6.75 13.09
N GLN A 264 -17.89 7.60 13.96
CA GLN A 264 -17.19 8.81 13.52
C GLN A 264 -15.94 8.44 12.71
N ALA A 265 -15.17 7.46 13.20
CA ALA A 265 -13.97 6.99 12.52
C ALA A 265 -14.26 6.46 11.10
N LEU A 266 -15.35 5.70 10.91
CA LEU A 266 -15.76 5.25 9.56
C LEU A 266 -16.11 6.42 8.64
N ARG A 267 -16.84 7.43 9.13
CA ARG A 267 -17.16 8.63 8.33
C ARG A 267 -15.91 9.40 7.95
N MET A 268 -14.94 9.51 8.87
CA MET A 268 -13.67 10.16 8.58
C MET A 268 -12.89 9.40 7.50
N ALA A 269 -12.77 8.07 7.64
CA ALA A 269 -12.06 7.23 6.68
C ALA A 269 -12.68 7.29 5.28
N THR A 270 -14.01 7.19 5.18
CA THR A 270 -14.72 7.30 3.89
C THR A 270 -14.52 8.68 3.25
N TRP A 271 -14.59 9.76 4.03
CA TRP A 271 -14.34 11.11 3.52
C TRP A 271 -12.88 11.33 3.09
N MET A 272 -11.91 10.74 3.80
CA MET A 272 -10.50 10.72 3.37
C MET A 272 -10.34 9.97 2.05
N VAL A 273 -10.97 8.81 1.90
CA VAL A 273 -10.87 8.02 0.67
C VAL A 273 -11.53 8.73 -0.51
N ASP A 274 -12.63 9.46 -0.31
CA ASP A 274 -13.20 10.31 -1.37
C ASP A 274 -12.22 11.40 -1.83
N TYR A 275 -11.49 12.03 -0.90
CA TYR A 275 -10.45 13.00 -1.23
C TYR A 275 -9.34 12.37 -2.08
N PHE A 276 -8.76 11.24 -1.64
CA PHE A 276 -7.68 10.57 -2.35
C PHE A 276 -8.13 9.91 -3.65
N TYR A 277 -9.37 9.44 -3.73
CA TYR A 277 -9.96 8.94 -4.97
C TYR A 277 -9.94 10.03 -6.04
N ASN A 278 -10.50 11.21 -5.74
CA ASN A 278 -10.54 12.31 -6.69
C ASN A 278 -9.12 12.74 -7.09
N ARG A 279 -8.20 12.77 -6.12
CA ARG A 279 -6.81 13.13 -6.37
C ARG A 279 -6.11 12.17 -7.32
N VAL A 280 -6.20 10.86 -7.09
CA VAL A 280 -5.62 9.83 -7.98
C VAL A 280 -6.26 9.90 -9.37
N GLN A 281 -7.58 10.09 -9.46
CA GLN A 281 -8.26 10.26 -10.74
C GLN A 281 -7.74 11.48 -11.50
N ASN A 282 -7.49 12.61 -10.81
CA ASN A 282 -6.91 13.80 -11.43
C ASN A 282 -5.49 13.55 -11.95
N VAL A 283 -4.64 12.83 -11.21
CA VAL A 283 -3.29 12.45 -11.67
C VAL A 283 -3.36 11.61 -12.94
N ILE A 284 -4.28 10.64 -12.98
CA ILE A 284 -4.46 9.77 -14.16
C ILE A 284 -4.98 10.58 -15.35
N ALA A 285 -5.90 11.52 -15.13
CA ALA A 285 -6.46 12.36 -16.18
C ALA A 285 -5.45 13.40 -16.71
N GLU A 286 -4.63 13.98 -15.83
CA GLU A 286 -3.63 15.00 -16.20
C GLU A 286 -2.39 14.37 -16.83
N TYR A 287 -1.95 13.22 -16.33
CA TYR A 287 -0.75 12.53 -16.79
C TYR A 287 -1.07 11.20 -17.48
N SER A 288 -1.20 10.12 -16.72
CA SER A 288 -1.62 8.79 -17.18
C SER A 288 -1.73 7.81 -16.00
N ILE A 289 -2.27 6.61 -16.24
CA ILE A 289 -2.27 5.53 -15.25
C ILE A 289 -0.85 5.00 -14.97
N GLU A 290 0.02 4.98 -15.98
CA GLU A 290 1.42 4.60 -15.84
C GLU A 290 2.17 5.60 -14.97
N ARG A 291 1.86 6.89 -15.08
CA ARG A 291 2.43 7.92 -14.20
C ARG A 291 2.06 7.66 -12.75
N HIS A 292 0.80 7.35 -12.47
CA HIS A 292 0.34 6.98 -11.13
C HIS A 292 1.12 5.76 -10.62
N TRP A 293 1.20 4.66 -11.38
CA TRP A 293 1.94 3.48 -10.95
C TRP A 293 3.45 3.71 -10.78
N LEU A 294 4.06 4.58 -11.58
CA LEU A 294 5.47 4.94 -11.42
C LEU A 294 5.71 5.67 -10.09
N SER A 295 4.77 6.50 -9.63
CA SER A 295 4.86 7.15 -8.32
C SER A 295 4.85 6.16 -7.14
N LEU A 296 4.25 4.97 -7.32
CA LEU A 296 4.20 3.91 -6.30
C LEU A 296 5.56 3.21 -6.06
N ASN A 297 6.63 3.66 -6.71
CA ASN A 297 8.00 3.28 -6.32
C ASN A 297 8.42 3.95 -5.00
N GLU A 298 7.81 5.08 -4.64
CA GLU A 298 7.86 5.60 -3.28
C GLU A 298 6.84 4.86 -2.40
N GLU A 299 7.20 4.62 -1.13
CA GLU A 299 6.47 3.68 -0.28
C GLU A 299 5.03 4.13 0.00
N THR A 300 4.07 3.26 -0.32
CA THR A 300 2.64 3.47 -0.04
C THR A 300 2.13 2.59 1.10
N GLY A 301 2.94 1.65 1.60
CA GLY A 301 2.49 0.59 2.50
C GLY A 301 1.36 -0.24 1.87
N GLY A 302 0.42 -0.74 2.68
CA GLY A 302 -0.75 -1.49 2.24
C GLY A 302 -1.94 -0.60 1.90
N MET A 303 -1.75 0.44 1.08
CA MET A 303 -2.89 1.25 0.61
C MET A 303 -3.93 0.38 -0.11
N ASN A 304 -3.49 -0.58 -0.93
CA ASN A 304 -4.40 -1.53 -1.56
C ASN A 304 -5.16 -2.37 -0.52
N ASP A 305 -4.47 -2.96 0.48
CA ASP A 305 -5.10 -3.72 1.56
C ASP A 305 -6.19 -2.93 2.28
N ILE A 306 -5.85 -1.74 2.81
CA ILE A 306 -6.80 -0.98 3.63
C ILE A 306 -8.02 -0.52 2.82
N LEU A 307 -7.86 -0.21 1.54
CA LEU A 307 -8.94 0.20 0.66
C LEU A 307 -9.86 -0.99 0.31
N TYR A 308 -9.29 -2.19 0.09
CA TYR A 308 -10.07 -3.41 -0.05
C TYR A 308 -10.83 -3.77 1.24
N ARG A 309 -10.19 -3.65 2.41
CA ARG A 309 -10.85 -3.81 3.71
C ARG A 309 -11.97 -2.79 3.92
N LEU A 310 -11.79 -1.53 3.52
CA LEU A 310 -12.86 -0.54 3.59
C LEU A 310 -14.02 -0.89 2.65
N TYR A 311 -13.74 -1.44 1.46
CA TYR A 311 -14.77 -1.95 0.56
C TYR A 311 -15.60 -3.08 1.21
N THR A 312 -14.99 -3.99 1.98
CA THR A 312 -15.78 -5.07 2.60
C THR A 312 -16.81 -4.55 3.61
N VAL A 313 -16.50 -3.44 4.29
CA VAL A 313 -17.40 -2.76 5.24
C VAL A 313 -18.46 -1.91 4.54
N THR A 314 -18.06 -1.12 3.54
CA THR A 314 -18.92 -0.07 2.95
C THR A 314 -19.64 -0.49 1.68
N LYS A 315 -19.13 -1.52 0.99
CA LYS A 315 -19.56 -1.96 -0.35
C LYS A 315 -19.55 -0.85 -1.42
N ASN A 316 -18.84 0.26 -1.18
CA ASN A 316 -18.75 1.36 -2.13
C ASN A 316 -17.75 1.02 -3.25
N PRO A 317 -18.19 0.93 -4.53
CA PRO A 317 -17.31 0.53 -5.63
C PRO A 317 -16.12 1.47 -5.85
N LYS A 318 -16.20 2.73 -5.40
CA LYS A 318 -15.05 3.64 -5.46
C LYS A 318 -13.86 3.12 -4.65
N HIS A 319 -14.13 2.51 -3.49
CA HIS A 319 -13.09 1.95 -2.62
C HIS A 319 -12.40 0.76 -3.27
N LEU A 320 -13.16 -0.08 -4.00
CA LEU A 320 -12.60 -1.18 -4.78
C LEU A 320 -11.71 -0.68 -5.92
N LEU A 321 -12.15 0.36 -6.63
CA LEU A 321 -11.39 0.92 -7.75
C LEU A 321 -10.08 1.57 -7.29
N ILE A 322 -10.12 2.41 -6.25
CA ILE A 322 -8.88 3.01 -5.73
C ILE A 322 -7.96 1.94 -5.13
N ALA A 323 -8.48 0.90 -4.45
CA ALA A 323 -7.66 -0.21 -3.97
C ALA A 323 -6.85 -0.84 -5.11
N HIS A 324 -7.51 -1.10 -6.25
CA HIS A 324 -6.87 -1.63 -7.44
C HIS A 324 -5.77 -0.72 -8.00
N LEU A 325 -5.99 0.59 -8.00
CA LEU A 325 -4.99 1.55 -8.46
C LEU A 325 -3.71 1.52 -7.59
N PHE A 326 -3.77 0.99 -6.37
CA PHE A 326 -2.61 0.79 -5.49
C PHE A 326 -1.99 -0.62 -5.54
N ASP A 327 -2.45 -1.53 -6.42
CA ASP A 327 -1.94 -2.92 -6.50
C ASP A 327 -0.49 -3.05 -7.02
N LYS A 328 0.16 -1.97 -7.46
CA LYS A 328 1.54 -1.96 -8.04
C LYS A 328 1.80 -3.15 -9.00
N PRO A 329 1.19 -3.16 -10.21
CA PRO A 329 1.24 -4.30 -11.13
C PRO A 329 2.64 -4.77 -11.52
N CYS A 330 3.62 -3.85 -11.60
CA CYS A 330 5.01 -4.17 -11.91
C CYS A 330 5.69 -5.06 -10.86
N PHE A 331 5.20 -5.07 -9.61
CA PHE A 331 5.69 -5.95 -8.55
C PHE A 331 4.88 -7.25 -8.48
N LEU A 332 3.55 -7.16 -8.40
CA LEU A 332 2.68 -8.34 -8.32
C LEU A 332 2.76 -9.23 -9.58
N GLY A 333 2.95 -8.63 -10.76
CA GLY A 333 3.12 -9.38 -12.00
C GLY A 333 4.36 -10.27 -12.01
N VAL A 334 5.48 -9.82 -11.41
CA VAL A 334 6.72 -10.60 -11.28
C VAL A 334 6.50 -11.79 -10.33
N LEU A 335 5.83 -11.56 -9.19
CA LEU A 335 5.48 -12.61 -8.24
C LEU A 335 4.55 -13.68 -8.84
N ALA A 336 3.57 -13.26 -9.66
CA ALA A 336 2.66 -14.18 -10.34
C ALA A 336 3.41 -15.10 -11.33
N MET A 337 4.48 -14.60 -11.95
CA MET A 337 5.29 -15.32 -12.92
C MET A 337 6.33 -16.28 -12.30
N LYS A 338 6.40 -16.36 -10.96
CA LYS A 338 7.41 -17.16 -10.22
C LYS A 338 8.86 -16.80 -10.55
N ALA A 339 9.11 -15.56 -10.99
CA ALA A 339 10.47 -15.07 -11.12
C ALA A 339 11.06 -14.90 -9.71
N ASP A 340 12.19 -15.55 -9.44
CA ASP A 340 12.85 -15.61 -8.14
C ASP A 340 13.71 -14.35 -7.87
N ASP A 341 13.18 -13.18 -8.24
CA ASP A 341 13.92 -11.92 -8.29
C ASP A 341 13.31 -10.87 -7.37
N ILE A 342 13.13 -11.23 -6.09
CA ILE A 342 12.74 -10.28 -5.04
C ILE A 342 13.91 -9.87 -4.14
N SER A 343 15.12 -10.34 -4.46
CA SER A 343 16.35 -9.96 -3.79
C SER A 343 16.62 -8.47 -3.98
N GLY A 344 16.93 -7.74 -2.91
CA GLY A 344 17.22 -6.29 -2.97
C GLY A 344 16.01 -5.36 -2.85
N PHE A 345 14.78 -5.90 -2.79
CA PHE A 345 13.61 -5.10 -2.42
C PHE A 345 13.51 -4.91 -0.90
N HIS A 346 13.09 -3.71 -0.49
CA HIS A 346 12.78 -3.45 0.90
C HIS A 346 11.53 -4.22 1.33
N ALA A 347 11.70 -5.16 2.26
CA ALA A 347 10.66 -6.11 2.62
C ALA A 347 9.40 -5.43 3.16
N ASN A 348 9.55 -4.45 4.06
CA ASN A 348 8.42 -3.79 4.72
C ASN A 348 7.58 -2.91 3.76
N THR A 349 8.16 -2.48 2.63
CA THR A 349 7.43 -1.78 1.57
C THR A 349 6.54 -2.73 0.78
N HIS A 350 7.01 -3.96 0.53
CA HIS A 350 6.38 -4.88 -0.41
C HIS A 350 5.46 -5.91 0.22
N ILE A 351 5.74 -6.37 1.45
CA ILE A 351 4.87 -7.29 2.17
C ILE A 351 3.44 -6.76 2.27
N PRO A 352 3.19 -5.48 2.62
CA PRO A 352 1.83 -4.94 2.66
C PRO A 352 1.11 -4.93 1.31
N ILE A 353 1.84 -4.77 0.20
CA ILE A 353 1.26 -4.83 -1.16
C ILE A 353 0.76 -6.24 -1.45
N VAL A 354 1.53 -7.26 -1.04
CA VAL A 354 1.13 -8.67 -1.16
C VAL A 354 -0.07 -8.98 -0.27
N ILE A 355 -0.11 -8.49 0.97
CA ILE A 355 -1.31 -8.62 1.82
C ILE A 355 -2.55 -8.05 1.12
N GLY A 356 -2.43 -6.89 0.46
CA GLY A 356 -3.54 -6.31 -0.31
C GLY A 356 -3.92 -7.12 -1.55
N SER A 357 -2.97 -7.79 -2.20
CA SER A 357 -3.23 -8.76 -3.28
C SER A 357 -4.05 -9.95 -2.78
N GLN A 358 -3.70 -10.51 -1.62
CA GLN A 358 -4.48 -11.56 -0.97
C GLN A 358 -5.90 -11.09 -0.64
N MET A 359 -6.04 -9.88 -0.08
CA MET A 359 -7.35 -9.30 0.21
C MET A 359 -8.19 -9.13 -1.06
N ARG A 360 -7.58 -8.71 -2.17
CA ARG A 360 -8.25 -8.67 -3.47
C ARG A 360 -8.73 -10.05 -3.89
N TYR A 361 -7.91 -11.09 -3.75
CA TYR A 361 -8.29 -12.46 -4.07
C TYR A 361 -9.51 -12.89 -3.25
N GLU A 362 -9.51 -12.62 -1.95
CA GLU A 362 -10.63 -12.96 -1.04
C GLU A 362 -11.94 -12.27 -1.42
N ILE A 363 -11.87 -11.05 -1.97
CA ILE A 363 -13.04 -10.29 -2.42
C ILE A 363 -13.52 -10.72 -3.82
N THR A 364 -12.59 -10.98 -4.74
CA THR A 364 -12.88 -11.10 -6.18
C THR A 364 -12.88 -12.54 -6.69
N GLY A 365 -12.23 -13.46 -5.99
CA GLY A 365 -11.99 -14.84 -6.42
C GLY A 365 -11.00 -14.99 -7.59
N GLU A 366 -10.27 -13.94 -7.97
CA GLU A 366 -9.35 -13.96 -9.12
C GLU A 366 -8.06 -14.75 -8.80
N SER A 367 -7.96 -15.98 -9.35
CA SER A 367 -6.89 -16.94 -9.02
C SER A 367 -5.45 -16.47 -9.28
N LEU A 368 -5.23 -15.48 -10.13
CA LEU A 368 -3.92 -14.88 -10.40
C LEU A 368 -3.28 -14.31 -9.12
N TYR A 369 -4.10 -13.73 -8.25
CA TYR A 369 -3.63 -13.06 -7.03
C TYR A 369 -3.29 -14.06 -5.92
N ARG A 370 -4.03 -15.18 -5.82
CA ARG A 370 -3.70 -16.30 -4.92
C ARG A 370 -2.30 -16.90 -5.16
N VAL A 371 -1.89 -16.98 -6.43
CA VAL A 371 -0.59 -17.58 -6.79
C VAL A 371 0.56 -16.69 -6.34
N SER A 372 0.41 -15.37 -6.48
CA SER A 372 1.42 -14.37 -6.10
C SER A 372 1.76 -14.46 -4.60
N ASP A 373 0.75 -14.64 -3.74
CA ASP A 373 0.94 -14.72 -2.29
C ASP A 373 1.61 -16.03 -1.87
N SER A 374 1.16 -17.17 -2.42
CA SER A 374 1.74 -18.48 -2.12
C SER A 374 3.24 -18.56 -2.44
N ASN A 375 3.68 -17.85 -3.46
CA ASN A 375 5.09 -17.81 -3.87
C ASN A 375 5.94 -16.95 -2.92
N LEU A 376 5.43 -15.79 -2.46
CA LEU A 376 6.16 -14.95 -1.50
C LEU A 376 6.39 -15.70 -0.18
N TYR A 377 5.35 -16.34 0.38
CA TYR A 377 5.47 -17.08 1.63
C TYR A 377 6.45 -18.25 1.52
N GLN A 378 6.48 -18.96 0.39
CA GLN A 378 7.46 -20.02 0.16
C GLN A 378 8.89 -19.47 0.11
N HIS A 379 9.12 -18.36 -0.60
CA HIS A 379 10.45 -17.75 -0.71
C HIS A 379 10.95 -17.21 0.64
N GLN A 380 10.11 -16.50 1.41
CA GLN A 380 10.47 -16.01 2.75
C GLN A 380 10.84 -17.14 3.71
N TYR A 381 10.06 -18.22 3.72
CA TYR A 381 10.28 -19.34 4.64
C TYR A 381 11.52 -20.16 4.26
N GLN A 382 11.84 -20.25 2.96
CA GLN A 382 13.00 -20.99 2.47
C GLN A 382 14.32 -20.23 2.67
N LEU A 383 14.33 -18.90 2.58
CA LEU A 383 15.56 -18.10 2.66
C LEU A 383 15.79 -17.42 4.02
N HIS A 384 14.72 -17.14 4.79
CA HIS A 384 14.81 -16.34 6.02
C HIS A 384 13.85 -16.82 7.12
N PRO A 385 14.07 -18.01 7.72
CA PRO A 385 13.14 -18.62 8.68
C PRO A 385 13.00 -17.87 10.03
N SER A 386 13.83 -16.85 10.31
CA SER A 386 13.87 -16.13 11.58
C SER A 386 13.67 -14.60 11.47
N GLY A 387 13.30 -14.09 10.28
CA GLY A 387 12.98 -12.68 10.04
C GLY A 387 13.77 -12.08 8.87
N ASN A 388 13.14 -11.12 8.17
CA ASN A 388 13.74 -10.38 7.06
C ASN A 388 14.33 -9.05 7.53
N SER A 389 15.35 -8.55 6.82
CA SER A 389 16.00 -7.27 7.08
C SER A 389 15.02 -6.09 7.03
N LYS A 390 15.17 -5.18 8.01
CA LYS A 390 14.72 -3.79 7.95
C LYS A 390 15.52 -2.98 6.92
#